data_AF-A0A375HV96-F1
#
_entry.id   AF-A0A375HV96-F1
#
_cell.length_a   1.000
_cell.length_b   1.000
_cell.length_c   1.000
_cell.angle_alpha   90.00
_cell.angle_beta   90.00
_cell.angle_gamma   90.00
#
_symmetry.space_group_name_H-M   'P 1'
#
loop_
_entity.id
_entity.type
_entity.pdbx_description
1 polymer ?
#
loop_
_entity_poly.entity_id
_entity_poly.type
_entity_poly.pdbx_seq_one_letter_code
_entity_poly.pdbx_strand_id
1 'polypeptide(L)'
;MLISRQCMAVALLALGCTAASAQHASAPDAAGAIAEAVQGGASPYRPPAAASEDPDDARRAKCESLKAQYNATSKQRSYQSSGPATQTAQGRTIPKIERDKSRKSLQQAYRANCT
;
A
#
# COMPACT_ATOMS: atom_id res chain seq x y z
N MET A 1 39.50 -18.08 35.41
CA MET A 1 40.32 -19.08 34.69
C MET A 1 40.79 -20.12 35.68
N LEU A 2 40.32 -21.37 35.56
CA LEU A 2 41.00 -22.59 36.01
C LEU A 2 40.22 -23.81 35.44
N ILE A 3 40.72 -24.26 34.29
CA ILE A 3 40.92 -25.64 33.83
C ILE A 3 39.69 -26.56 33.63
N SER A 4 39.55 -26.90 32.35
CA SER A 4 38.73 -27.92 31.71
C SER A 4 39.31 -29.34 31.87
N ARG A 5 38.47 -30.38 32.00
CA ARG A 5 38.36 -31.54 31.07
C ARG A 5 37.68 -32.77 31.71
N GLN A 6 36.58 -33.19 31.05
CA GLN A 6 36.11 -34.54 30.72
C GLN A 6 36.51 -35.75 31.59
N CYS A 7 35.50 -36.53 32.02
CA CYS A 7 35.44 -38.01 31.99
C CYS A 7 33.96 -38.42 32.22
N MET A 8 33.22 -38.81 31.19
CA MET A 8 32.95 -40.21 30.78
C MET A 8 31.98 -40.97 31.73
N ALA A 9 30.73 -41.04 31.25
CA ALA A 9 29.81 -42.19 31.25
C ALA A 9 29.75 -43.14 32.45
N VAL A 10 28.58 -43.16 33.11
CA VAL A 10 28.04 -44.39 33.72
C VAL A 10 26.67 -44.63 33.11
N ALA A 11 26.63 -45.54 32.13
CA ALA A 11 25.41 -46.14 31.64
C ALA A 11 25.26 -47.50 32.33
N LEU A 12 24.17 -47.68 33.09
CA LEU A 12 23.68 -49.00 33.46
C LEU A 12 22.15 -49.00 33.30
N LEU A 13 21.72 -49.56 32.17
CA LEU A 13 20.35 -49.96 31.90
C LEU A 13 19.93 -51.04 32.90
N ALA A 14 18.81 -50.82 33.58
CA ALA A 14 17.99 -51.90 34.13
C ALA A 14 16.57 -51.74 33.56
N LEU A 15 16.31 -52.51 32.51
CA LEU A 15 14.96 -52.80 32.03
C LEU A 15 14.21 -53.56 33.14
N GLY A 16 13.09 -53.01 33.60
CA GLY A 16 12.18 -53.68 34.51
C GLY A 16 10.79 -53.08 34.39
N CYS A 17 9.98 -53.64 33.47
CA CYS A 17 8.58 -53.29 33.27
C CYS A 17 7.74 -53.53 34.52
N THR A 18 7.08 -52.50 35.04
CA THR A 18 5.69 -52.63 35.55
C THR A 18 4.94 -51.32 35.30
N ALA A 19 3.85 -51.44 34.56
CA ALA A 19 2.91 -50.37 34.27
C ALA A 19 1.98 -50.15 35.46
N ALA A 20 1.78 -48.90 35.87
CA ALA A 20 0.52 -48.42 36.46
C ALA A 20 0.62 -46.92 36.76
N SER A 21 0.22 -46.09 35.80
CA SER A 21 -0.56 -44.86 36.00
C SER A 21 -0.40 -43.94 34.80
N ALA A 22 -1.34 -44.00 33.86
CA ALA A 22 -1.55 -42.90 32.93
C ALA A 22 -3.06 -42.73 32.77
N GLN A 23 -3.56 -41.67 33.40
CA GLN A 23 -4.94 -41.25 33.36
C GLN A 23 -5.37 -41.10 31.90
N HIS A 24 -6.50 -41.71 31.54
CA HIS A 24 -7.17 -41.48 30.26
C HIS A 24 -7.65 -40.02 30.24
N ALA A 25 -6.80 -39.13 29.74
CA ALA A 25 -7.26 -37.87 29.17
C ALA A 25 -7.92 -38.23 27.84
N SER A 26 -9.25 -38.17 27.80
CA SER A 26 -10.04 -38.22 26.57
C SER A 26 -9.48 -37.21 25.58
N ALA A 27 -8.83 -37.70 24.52
CA ALA A 27 -8.28 -36.88 23.45
C ALA A 27 -9.40 -36.08 22.78
N PRO A 28 -9.20 -34.79 22.46
CA PRO A 28 -10.14 -34.04 21.64
C PRO A 28 -10.22 -34.69 20.26
N ASP A 29 -11.45 -34.77 19.75
CA ASP A 29 -11.83 -35.37 18.48
C ASP A 29 -10.96 -34.82 17.33
N ALA A 30 -10.03 -35.66 16.85
CA ALA A 30 -9.09 -35.31 15.79
C ALA A 30 -9.80 -34.88 14.50
N ALA A 31 -11.04 -35.34 14.27
CA ALA A 31 -11.86 -34.96 13.13
C ALA A 31 -12.26 -33.47 13.17
N GLY A 32 -12.57 -32.92 14.34
CA GLY A 32 -12.91 -31.50 14.50
C GLY A 32 -11.73 -30.56 14.24
N ALA A 33 -10.53 -30.93 14.68
CA ALA A 33 -9.31 -30.15 14.45
C ALA A 33 -8.92 -30.09 12.96
N ILE A 34 -9.20 -31.16 12.20
CA ILE A 34 -8.96 -31.19 10.75
C ILE A 34 -10.00 -30.32 10.01
N ALA A 35 -11.25 -30.34 10.46
CA ALA A 35 -12.34 -29.54 9.87
C ALA A 35 -12.08 -28.03 9.99
N GLU A 36 -11.57 -27.56 11.14
CA GLU A 36 -11.20 -26.15 11.32
C GLU A 36 -10.02 -25.73 10.43
N ALA A 37 -9.03 -26.62 10.24
CA ALA A 37 -7.88 -26.34 9.37
C ALA A 37 -8.26 -26.22 7.89
N VAL A 38 -9.28 -26.97 7.44
CA VAL A 38 -9.79 -26.90 6.06
C VAL A 38 -10.74 -25.70 5.88
N GLN A 39 -11.58 -25.39 6.86
CA GLN A 39 -12.45 -24.20 6.82
C GLN A 39 -11.69 -22.88 6.96
N GLY A 40 -10.51 -22.88 7.56
CA GLY A 40 -9.62 -21.72 7.66
C GLY A 40 -9.13 -21.17 6.32
N GLY A 41 -9.27 -21.94 5.21
CA GLY A 41 -9.34 -21.42 3.84
C GLY A 41 -8.16 -20.55 3.38
N ALA A 42 -7.01 -20.60 4.04
CA ALA A 42 -5.85 -19.82 3.66
C ALA A 42 -5.11 -20.55 2.54
N SER A 43 -5.29 -20.09 1.30
CA SER A 43 -4.45 -20.52 0.18
C SER A 43 -2.98 -20.25 0.53
N PRO A 44 -2.10 -21.27 0.54
CA PRO A 44 -0.66 -21.08 0.79
C PRO A 44 0.01 -20.20 -0.27
N TYR A 45 -0.68 -19.99 -1.39
CA TYR A 45 -0.18 -19.19 -2.49
C TYR A 45 -0.30 -17.71 -2.17
N ARG A 46 0.85 -17.11 -1.80
CA ARG A 46 1.03 -15.67 -1.87
C ARG A 46 1.45 -15.32 -3.30
N PRO A 47 0.64 -14.57 -4.07
CA PRO A 47 1.10 -14.13 -5.39
C PRO A 47 2.41 -13.34 -5.24
N PRO A 48 3.34 -13.47 -6.19
CA PRO A 48 4.57 -12.70 -6.17
C PRO A 48 4.21 -11.22 -6.07
N ALA A 49 4.93 -10.48 -5.21
CA ALA A 49 4.76 -9.04 -5.11
C ALA A 49 4.91 -8.45 -6.52
N ALA A 50 3.90 -7.69 -6.98
CA ALA A 50 4.00 -6.98 -8.23
C ALA A 50 5.29 -6.15 -8.20
N ALA A 51 6.01 -6.11 -9.32
CA ALA A 51 7.18 -5.26 -9.43
C ALA A 51 6.74 -3.83 -9.06
N SER A 52 7.25 -3.32 -7.94
CA SER A 52 6.99 -1.95 -7.54
C SER A 52 7.60 -1.07 -8.62
N GLU A 53 6.78 -0.27 -9.30
CA GLU A 53 7.30 0.76 -10.19
C GLU A 53 8.34 1.59 -9.45
N ASP A 54 9.45 1.87 -10.12
CA ASP A 54 10.49 2.72 -9.56
C ASP A 54 9.85 4.09 -9.24
N PRO A 55 9.90 4.56 -7.98
CA PRO A 55 9.35 5.86 -7.62
C PRO A 55 9.95 7.01 -8.46
N ASP A 56 11.19 6.87 -8.94
CA ASP A 56 11.78 7.84 -9.85
C ASP A 56 11.14 7.82 -11.24
N ASP A 57 10.72 6.67 -11.74
CA ASP A 57 10.01 6.57 -13.03
C ASP A 57 8.60 7.15 -12.92
N ALA A 58 7.90 6.91 -11.82
CA ALA A 58 6.61 7.54 -11.55
C ALA A 58 6.73 9.08 -11.46
N ARG A 59 7.80 9.58 -10.83
CA ARG A 59 8.09 11.02 -10.76
C ARG A 59 8.40 11.59 -12.14
N ARG A 60 9.23 10.92 -12.95
CA ARG A 60 9.54 11.31 -14.33
C ARG A 60 8.27 11.38 -15.18
N ALA A 61 7.45 10.33 -15.17
CA ALA A 61 6.19 10.28 -15.91
C ALA A 61 5.23 11.42 -15.52
N LYS A 62 5.12 11.73 -14.22
CA LYS A 62 4.33 12.86 -13.72
C LYS A 62 4.83 14.19 -14.28
N CYS A 63 6.15 14.39 -14.31
CA CYS A 63 6.76 15.61 -14.83
C CYS A 63 6.58 15.77 -16.33
N GLU A 64 6.71 14.69 -17.10
CA GLU A 64 6.44 14.71 -18.54
C GLU A 64 4.98 15.01 -18.84
N SER A 65 4.05 14.42 -18.10
CA SER A 65 2.62 14.71 -18.21
C SER A 65 2.31 16.18 -17.95
N LEU A 66 2.83 16.77 -16.88
CA LEU A 66 2.62 18.19 -16.56
C LEU A 66 3.20 19.11 -17.65
N LYS A 67 4.37 18.76 -18.18
CA LYS A 67 5.01 19.51 -19.28
C LYS A 67 4.18 19.41 -20.57
N ALA A 68 3.68 18.24 -20.91
CA ALA A 68 2.82 18.02 -22.06
C ALA A 68 1.52 18.84 -21.95
N GLN A 69 0.85 18.79 -20.79
CA GLN A 69 -0.35 19.58 -20.53
C GLN A 69 -0.07 21.09 -20.66
N TYR A 70 1.01 21.59 -20.05
CA TYR A 70 1.40 22.99 -20.16
C TYR A 70 1.65 23.41 -21.62
N ASN A 71 2.30 22.56 -22.41
CA ASN A 71 2.55 22.83 -23.83
C ASN A 71 1.29 22.77 -24.69
N ALA A 72 0.33 21.91 -24.33
CA ALA A 72 -0.96 21.80 -25.00
C ALA A 72 -1.87 23.01 -24.72
N THR A 73 -1.70 23.70 -23.59
CA THR A 73 -2.46 24.94 -23.35
C THR A 73 -2.10 26.05 -24.34
N SER A 74 -3.10 26.79 -24.80
CA SER A 74 -2.89 27.96 -25.67
C SER A 74 -1.98 28.99 -25.00
N LYS A 75 -1.11 29.63 -25.81
CA LYS A 75 -0.30 30.78 -25.37
C LYS A 75 -1.09 32.10 -25.40
N GLN A 76 -2.26 32.09 -26.04
CA GLN A 76 -3.10 33.27 -26.14
C GLN A 76 -3.88 33.51 -24.84
N ARG A 77 -4.36 34.74 -24.67
CA ARG A 77 -5.20 35.09 -23.52
C ARG A 77 -6.59 34.51 -23.73
N SER A 78 -6.96 33.50 -22.95
CA SER A 78 -8.33 33.02 -22.84
C SER A 78 -9.04 33.62 -21.63
N TYR A 79 -10.35 33.77 -21.76
CA TYR A 79 -11.23 34.25 -20.70
C TYR A 79 -12.38 33.26 -20.55
N GLN A 80 -12.85 33.10 -19.30
CA GLN A 80 -13.94 32.20 -18.95
C GLN A 80 -14.95 32.95 -18.08
N SER A 81 -16.21 32.54 -18.14
CA SER A 81 -17.25 33.07 -17.27
C SER A 81 -17.33 32.23 -16.01
N SER A 82 -16.85 32.75 -14.87
CA SER A 82 -16.65 31.96 -13.64
C SER A 82 -17.72 32.19 -12.57
N GLY A 83 -18.89 32.73 -12.93
CA GLY A 83 -19.95 32.94 -11.96
C GLY A 83 -21.21 33.60 -12.53
N PRO A 84 -22.18 33.90 -11.66
CA PRO A 84 -23.40 34.58 -12.06
C PRO A 84 -23.09 35.98 -12.59
N ALA A 85 -23.80 36.37 -13.63
CA ALA A 85 -23.70 37.69 -14.22
C ALA A 85 -24.33 38.74 -13.28
N THR A 86 -23.77 39.95 -13.28
CA THR A 86 -24.30 41.07 -12.49
C THR A 86 -25.31 41.85 -13.32
N GLN A 87 -26.46 42.20 -12.74
CA GLN A 87 -27.45 43.02 -13.39
C GLN A 87 -27.26 44.50 -13.04
N THR A 88 -27.26 45.38 -14.03
CA THR A 88 -27.19 46.83 -13.82
C THR A 88 -28.56 47.38 -13.40
N ALA A 89 -28.59 48.60 -12.84
CA ALA A 89 -29.83 49.31 -12.50
C ALA A 89 -30.75 49.56 -13.72
N GLN A 90 -30.22 49.48 -14.94
CA GLN A 90 -30.94 49.61 -16.20
C GLN A 90 -31.43 48.24 -16.74
N GLY A 91 -31.28 47.16 -15.95
CA GLY A 91 -31.71 45.81 -16.31
C GLY A 91 -30.75 45.04 -17.21
N ARG A 92 -29.57 45.57 -17.57
CA ARG A 92 -28.61 44.87 -18.44
C ARG A 92 -27.79 43.85 -17.65
N THR A 93 -27.66 42.65 -18.21
CA THR A 93 -26.86 41.56 -17.61
C THR A 93 -25.42 41.61 -18.11
N ILE A 94 -24.45 41.77 -17.21
CA ILE A 94 -23.02 41.78 -17.51
C ILE A 94 -22.38 40.49 -17.01
N PRO A 95 -21.86 39.62 -17.90
CA PRO A 95 -21.22 38.38 -17.48
C PRO A 95 -19.94 38.67 -16.69
N LYS A 96 -19.71 37.87 -15.66
CA LYS A 96 -18.46 37.93 -14.89
C LYS A 96 -17.36 37.19 -15.67
N ILE A 97 -16.49 37.95 -16.33
CA ILE A 97 -15.40 37.39 -17.12
C ILE A 97 -14.10 37.40 -16.30
N GLU A 98 -13.49 36.22 -16.15
CA GLU A 98 -12.19 36.06 -15.51
C GLU A 98 -11.18 35.48 -16.50
N ARG A 99 -9.91 35.81 -16.29
CA ARG A 99 -8.83 35.24 -17.10
C ARG A 99 -8.63 33.78 -16.75
N ASP A 100 -8.45 32.96 -17.77
CA ASP A 100 -8.08 31.56 -17.57
C ASP A 100 -6.71 31.46 -16.90
N LYS A 101 -6.67 30.75 -15.77
CA LYS A 101 -5.46 30.55 -14.96
C LYS A 101 -4.82 29.17 -15.16
N SER A 102 -5.42 28.31 -16.00
CA SER A 102 -4.99 26.91 -16.22
C SER A 102 -3.52 26.78 -16.61
N ARG A 103 -3.04 27.60 -17.55
CA ARG A 103 -1.64 27.60 -17.96
C ARG A 103 -0.68 27.97 -16.81
N LYS A 104 -1.07 28.96 -15.99
CA LYS A 104 -0.26 29.40 -14.84
C LYS A 104 -0.26 28.34 -13.74
N SER A 105 -1.41 27.70 -13.46
CA SER A 105 -1.49 26.62 -12.47
C SER A 105 -0.68 25.40 -12.89
N LEU A 106 -0.71 25.01 -14.17
CA LEU A 106 0.13 23.92 -14.70
C LEU A 106 1.62 24.24 -14.60
N GLN A 107 2.02 25.48 -14.89
CA GLN A 107 3.41 25.90 -14.72
C GLN A 107 3.86 25.82 -13.24
N GLN A 108 3.00 26.26 -12.32
CA GLN A 108 3.29 26.19 -10.89
C GLN A 108 3.34 24.75 -10.39
N ALA A 109 2.42 23.90 -10.83
CA ALA A 109 2.42 22.47 -10.50
C ALA A 109 3.68 21.78 -11.03
N TYR A 110 4.10 22.09 -12.26
CA TYR A 110 5.36 21.57 -12.81
C TYR A 110 6.55 21.97 -11.95
N ARG A 111 6.68 23.26 -11.58
CA ARG A 111 7.75 23.73 -10.70
C ARG A 111 7.71 23.01 -9.35
N ALA A 112 6.57 22.94 -8.69
CA ALA A 112 6.46 22.33 -7.37
C ALA A 112 6.81 20.83 -7.33
N ASN A 113 6.70 20.10 -8.44
CA ASN A 113 6.92 18.64 -8.48
C ASN A 113 8.21 18.22 -9.21
N CYS A 114 8.77 19.09 -10.05
CA CYS A 114 9.78 18.71 -11.05
C CYS A 114 11.03 19.60 -11.05
N THR A 115 11.07 20.65 -10.24
CA THR A 115 12.29 21.44 -9.96
C THR A 115 12.70 21.21 -8.53
#